data_AF-A0A1W9RWS7-F1
#
_entry.id   AF-A0A1W9RWS7-F1
#
_cell.length_a   1.000
_cell.length_b   1.000
_cell.length_c   1.000
_cell.angle_alpha   90.00
_cell.angle_beta   90.00
_cell.angle_gamma   90.00
#
_symmetry.space_group_name_H-M   'P 1'
#
loop_
_entity.id
_entity.type
_entity.pdbx_description
1 polymer ?
#
loop_
_entity_poly.entity_id
_entity_poly.type
_entity_poly.pdbx_seq_one_letter_code
_entity_poly.pdbx_strand_id
1 'polypeptide(L)'
;PESFAELIDSINVRGLLSSRYDIYTDVWPPTHPEYPWYRTEGYPEDVVVDADGSLHEGWLAYLRDGSPFQGYYTCSSTHLKYAEQWIPPELSTEHYNCRFIDVETASTLMECYSPIHPATRHDDAVNRTQLLDKIKNDFHLVLGSEEARDFTFSDVDFGEGTMTITPAENAGYDWATPTDSPGDYFINYNMNPAMRIPLHQLVFHDVHVATWYTGDGVSKVPNFWDEKDLFNILYASMPLFMPPSLTYWQQNREKFLTSYHLVSAIFRSAGFAKMTHHEMLSSDWKVQKTAFDNGWQVIANFGDDDFSYNETDIPPKGFYATNGSEEVCKKIIQGKTVSCVRLKNRFFLNPYGEEIALDGVRTSGAIWLGKNEHSLDLAFIGDQNFVDINPSLLPWDGVGSFQIFDKTDFRQIPTTDLSDGWVRIPKWNTDRFYVIQFLPTDVSKNGGAEIAEDYGLEIHPNPANSVVAINFSLKKSSQLSVEIYNLLGQRVLTLADGQFEGGHHQIFWNGKDSNANIVDSGIYFIYLKTPFYSKVKKIALVK
;
A
#
# COMPACT_ATOMS: atom_id res chain seq x y z
N PRO A 1 -9.85 -14.63 -9.15
CA PRO A 1 -9.62 -14.26 -10.55
C PRO A 1 -9.24 -15.49 -11.38
N GLU A 2 -10.06 -15.79 -12.40
CA GLU A 2 -9.87 -16.86 -13.36
C GLU A 2 -9.06 -16.40 -14.59
N SER A 3 -8.84 -15.08 -14.73
CA SER A 3 -8.00 -14.48 -15.78
C SER A 3 -7.09 -13.36 -15.23
N PHE A 4 -6.11 -12.94 -16.04
CA PHE A 4 -5.23 -11.83 -15.72
C PHE A 4 -5.98 -10.48 -15.67
N ALA A 5 -6.93 -10.26 -16.58
CA ALA A 5 -7.81 -9.09 -16.57
C ALA A 5 -8.63 -9.00 -15.26
N GLU A 6 -9.25 -10.10 -14.84
CA GLU A 6 -9.98 -10.13 -13.56
C GLU A 6 -9.08 -9.89 -12.35
N LEU A 7 -7.80 -10.28 -12.43
CA LEU A 7 -6.83 -9.98 -11.38
C LEU A 7 -6.58 -8.47 -11.32
N ILE A 8 -6.34 -7.82 -12.45
CA ILE A 8 -6.16 -6.37 -12.57
C ILE A 8 -7.40 -5.64 -12.02
N ASP A 9 -8.59 -6.01 -12.47
CA ASP A 9 -9.84 -5.40 -12.00
C ASP A 9 -10.01 -5.56 -10.48
N SER A 10 -9.66 -6.73 -9.92
CA SER A 10 -9.73 -6.96 -8.48
C SER A 10 -8.74 -6.11 -7.67
N ILE A 11 -7.61 -5.72 -8.26
CA ILE A 11 -6.61 -4.81 -7.67
C ILE A 11 -7.17 -3.38 -7.71
N ASN A 12 -7.69 -2.96 -8.86
CA ASN A 12 -8.23 -1.61 -9.06
C ASN A 12 -9.42 -1.30 -8.16
N VAL A 13 -10.36 -2.25 -8.00
CA VAL A 13 -11.53 -2.09 -7.11
C VAL A 13 -11.11 -1.90 -5.64
N ARG A 14 -9.90 -2.33 -5.25
CA ARG A 14 -9.34 -2.10 -3.91
C ARG A 14 -8.63 -0.74 -3.78
N GLY A 15 -8.68 0.10 -4.81
CA GLY A 15 -8.01 1.39 -4.86
C GLY A 15 -6.48 1.30 -4.97
N LEU A 16 -5.96 0.19 -5.50
CA LEU A 16 -4.54 0.00 -5.76
C LEU A 16 -4.21 0.35 -7.21
N LEU A 17 -2.97 0.77 -7.45
CA LEU A 17 -2.45 0.92 -8.80
C LEU A 17 -2.02 -0.44 -9.34
N SER A 18 -2.43 -0.73 -10.57
CA SER A 18 -1.95 -1.85 -11.37
C SER A 18 -1.23 -1.27 -12.59
N SER A 19 -0.01 -1.74 -12.84
CA SER A 19 0.86 -1.17 -13.88
C SER A 19 1.31 -2.23 -14.87
N ARG A 20 1.65 -1.76 -16.07
CA ARG A 20 2.37 -2.50 -17.09
C ARG A 20 3.75 -1.87 -17.32
N TYR A 21 4.78 -2.70 -17.23
CA TYR A 21 6.14 -2.35 -17.66
C TYR A 21 6.17 -2.25 -19.18
N ASP A 22 6.84 -1.24 -19.69
CA ASP A 22 6.91 -0.92 -21.10
C ASP A 22 8.21 -0.19 -21.41
N ILE A 23 8.69 -0.31 -22.65
CA ILE A 23 9.96 0.26 -23.07
C ILE A 23 9.90 0.66 -24.53
N TYR A 24 10.28 1.92 -24.80
CA TYR A 24 10.31 2.46 -26.15
C TYR A 24 11.72 2.72 -26.66
N THR A 25 12.73 2.77 -25.80
CA THR A 25 14.11 3.03 -26.19
C THR A 25 14.75 1.84 -26.87
N ASP A 26 14.57 0.64 -26.33
CA ASP A 26 15.39 -0.49 -26.74
C ASP A 26 14.77 -1.27 -27.91
N VAL A 27 15.61 -1.67 -28.85
CA VAL A 27 15.23 -2.52 -29.98
C VAL A 27 16.37 -3.46 -30.38
N TRP A 28 16.02 -4.67 -30.82
CA TRP A 28 16.96 -5.68 -31.29
C TRP A 28 16.71 -6.08 -32.74
N PRO A 29 17.73 -6.57 -33.46
CA PRO A 29 17.53 -7.21 -34.76
C PRO A 29 16.53 -8.39 -34.70
N PRO A 30 15.74 -8.64 -35.75
CA PRO A 30 14.80 -9.77 -35.79
C PRO A 30 15.48 -11.13 -36.05
N THR A 31 16.76 -11.27 -35.70
CA THR A 31 17.58 -12.47 -36.01
C THR A 31 17.36 -13.64 -35.04
N HIS A 32 16.67 -13.41 -33.92
CA HIS A 32 16.42 -14.40 -32.86
C HIS A 32 14.92 -14.46 -32.47
N PRO A 33 14.03 -14.90 -33.39
CA PRO A 33 12.58 -14.90 -33.19
C PRO A 33 12.11 -15.80 -32.02
N GLU A 34 12.96 -16.72 -31.56
CA GLU A 34 12.70 -17.56 -30.41
C GLU A 34 12.81 -16.83 -29.05
N TYR A 35 13.21 -15.55 -29.05
CA TYR A 35 13.25 -14.65 -27.88
C TYR A 35 12.23 -13.51 -28.05
N PRO A 36 10.91 -13.79 -28.00
CA PRO A 36 9.88 -12.83 -28.36
C PRO A 36 9.71 -11.67 -27.38
N TRP A 37 10.44 -11.67 -26.26
CA TRP A 37 10.38 -10.59 -25.27
C TRP A 37 11.29 -9.40 -25.63
N TYR A 38 12.25 -9.57 -26.55
CA TYR A 38 13.00 -8.44 -27.09
C TYR A 38 12.22 -7.83 -28.24
N ARG A 39 11.93 -6.53 -28.14
CA ARG A 39 11.29 -5.76 -29.20
C ARG A 39 12.16 -5.74 -30.44
N THR A 40 11.55 -5.92 -31.62
CA THR A 40 12.26 -5.85 -32.91
C THR A 40 11.66 -4.82 -33.87
N GLU A 41 10.46 -4.33 -33.55
CA GLU A 41 9.69 -3.38 -34.33
C GLU A 41 10.41 -2.04 -34.43
N GLY A 42 10.81 -1.69 -35.65
CA GLY A 42 11.54 -0.45 -35.96
C GLY A 42 13.02 -0.67 -36.23
N TYR A 43 13.58 -1.88 -36.04
CA TYR A 43 14.96 -2.14 -36.40
C TYR A 43 15.14 -2.42 -37.91
N PRO A 44 16.13 -1.79 -38.60
CA PRO A 44 17.01 -0.72 -38.11
C PRO A 44 16.48 0.70 -38.39
N GLU A 45 15.35 0.85 -39.09
CA GLU A 45 14.92 2.14 -39.66
C GLU A 45 14.68 3.25 -38.62
N ASP A 46 14.21 2.89 -37.42
CA ASP A 46 13.85 3.80 -36.34
C ASP A 46 15.00 3.94 -35.30
N VAL A 47 16.16 3.30 -35.52
CA VAL A 47 17.35 3.34 -34.63
C VAL A 47 18.07 4.69 -34.72
N VAL A 48 18.55 5.21 -33.58
CA VAL A 48 19.41 6.41 -33.53
C VAL A 48 20.67 6.19 -34.37
N VAL A 49 20.99 7.16 -35.21
CA VAL A 49 22.23 7.16 -36.01
C VAL A 49 23.19 8.16 -35.40
N ASP A 50 24.40 7.71 -35.05
CA ASP A 50 25.46 8.55 -34.51
C ASP A 50 26.08 9.45 -35.59
N ALA A 51 26.86 10.46 -35.17
CA ALA A 51 27.46 11.44 -36.07
C ALA A 51 28.39 10.83 -37.13
N ASP A 52 28.94 9.64 -36.88
CA ASP A 52 29.79 8.90 -37.82
C ASP A 52 28.99 7.98 -38.78
N GLY A 53 27.67 7.95 -38.64
CA GLY A 53 26.76 7.13 -39.43
C GLY A 53 26.53 5.72 -38.89
N SER A 54 27.12 5.35 -37.76
CA SER A 54 26.85 4.07 -37.08
C SER A 54 25.50 4.09 -36.36
N LEU A 55 24.97 2.90 -36.06
CA LEU A 55 23.75 2.75 -35.26
C LEU A 55 24.11 2.80 -33.77
N HIS A 56 23.37 3.58 -32.99
CA HIS A 56 23.65 3.76 -31.57
C HIS A 56 23.44 2.46 -30.78
N GLU A 57 24.53 1.86 -30.32
CA GLU A 57 24.50 0.61 -29.55
C GLU A 57 23.84 0.81 -28.19
N GLY A 58 22.93 -0.10 -27.86
CA GLY A 58 22.24 -0.16 -26.59
C GLY A 58 22.68 -1.34 -25.73
N TRP A 59 21.75 -1.84 -24.92
CA TRP A 59 22.03 -2.92 -24.00
C TRP A 59 22.36 -4.24 -24.71
N LEU A 60 23.31 -4.99 -24.15
CA LEU A 60 23.70 -6.30 -24.67
C LEU A 60 22.85 -7.40 -24.04
N ALA A 61 22.05 -8.06 -24.87
CA ALA A 61 21.27 -9.22 -24.51
C ALA A 61 22.10 -10.51 -24.63
N TYR A 62 21.65 -11.58 -23.99
CA TYR A 62 22.30 -12.89 -24.06
C TYR A 62 21.29 -13.99 -24.41
N LEU A 63 21.67 -14.83 -25.36
CA LEU A 63 20.94 -16.06 -25.69
C LEU A 63 21.14 -17.11 -24.57
N ARG A 64 20.33 -18.17 -24.58
CA ARG A 64 20.40 -19.27 -23.60
C ARG A 64 21.75 -20.01 -23.60
N ASP A 65 22.47 -20.00 -24.71
CA ASP A 65 23.82 -20.55 -24.81
C ASP A 65 24.92 -19.59 -24.32
N GLY A 66 24.52 -18.40 -23.83
CA GLY A 66 25.40 -17.34 -23.35
C GLY A 66 25.97 -16.46 -24.45
N SER A 67 25.57 -16.66 -25.73
CA SER A 67 26.07 -15.86 -26.83
C SER A 67 25.48 -14.44 -26.77
N PRO A 68 26.31 -13.39 -26.90
CA PRO A 68 25.85 -12.00 -26.82
C PRO A 68 25.09 -11.58 -28.09
N PHE A 69 24.10 -10.72 -27.92
CA PHE A 69 23.27 -10.19 -28.99
C PHE A 69 22.98 -8.69 -28.77
N GLN A 70 23.49 -7.86 -29.69
CA GLN A 70 23.52 -6.40 -29.54
C GLN A 70 22.15 -5.76 -29.78
N GLY A 71 21.68 -5.00 -28.80
CA GLY A 71 20.53 -4.10 -28.91
C GLY A 71 20.93 -2.70 -29.32
N TYR A 72 19.96 -1.86 -29.65
CA TYR A 72 20.13 -0.49 -30.12
C TYR A 72 19.07 0.42 -29.52
N TYR A 73 19.35 1.72 -29.51
CA TYR A 73 18.38 2.74 -29.11
C TYR A 73 17.55 3.21 -30.31
N THR A 74 16.23 3.25 -30.19
CA THR A 74 15.37 3.94 -31.16
C THR A 74 15.36 5.44 -30.93
N CYS A 75 15.20 6.20 -32.02
CA CYS A 75 15.06 7.64 -31.99
C CYS A 75 13.72 8.00 -31.33
N SER A 76 13.73 8.89 -30.34
CA SER A 76 12.54 9.29 -29.57
C SER A 76 11.41 9.85 -30.41
N SER A 77 11.72 10.41 -31.59
CA SER A 77 10.72 10.83 -32.57
C SER A 77 9.75 9.73 -33.01
N THR A 78 10.10 8.46 -32.76
CA THR A 78 9.31 7.29 -33.13
C THR A 78 8.53 6.69 -31.95
N HIS A 79 8.84 7.05 -30.71
CA HIS A 79 8.28 6.39 -29.53
C HIS A 79 6.75 6.57 -29.44
N LEU A 80 6.26 7.79 -29.68
CA LEU A 80 4.83 8.11 -29.62
C LEU A 80 3.99 7.26 -30.58
N LYS A 81 4.49 7.02 -31.80
CA LYS A 81 3.85 6.16 -32.81
C LYS A 81 3.59 4.76 -32.25
N TYR A 82 4.55 4.19 -31.52
CA TYR A 82 4.43 2.86 -30.94
C TYR A 82 3.46 2.84 -29.76
N ALA A 83 3.51 3.86 -28.89
CA ALA A 83 2.56 3.98 -27.78
C ALA A 83 1.11 4.05 -28.26
N GLU A 84 0.84 4.85 -29.30
CA GLU A 84 -0.49 4.95 -29.92
C GLU A 84 -0.95 3.64 -30.56
N GLN A 85 -0.01 2.80 -31.02
CA GLN A 85 -0.31 1.50 -31.60
C GLN A 85 -0.58 0.42 -30.54
N TRP A 86 0.17 0.42 -29.43
CA TRP A 86 0.19 -0.70 -28.49
C TRP A 86 -0.73 -0.52 -27.28
N ILE A 87 -0.82 0.70 -26.72
CA ILE A 87 -1.54 0.92 -25.47
C ILE A 87 -3.07 0.74 -25.62
N PRO A 88 -3.75 1.31 -26.65
CA PRO A 88 -5.22 1.20 -26.73
C PRO A 88 -5.75 -0.24 -26.85
N PRO A 89 -5.17 -1.13 -27.69
CA PRO A 89 -5.57 -2.54 -27.73
C PRO A 89 -5.42 -3.24 -26.37
N GLU A 90 -4.34 -2.97 -25.64
CA GLU A 90 -4.10 -3.58 -24.33
C GLU A 90 -5.15 -3.11 -23.31
N LEU A 91 -5.37 -1.79 -23.21
CA LEU A 91 -6.37 -1.19 -22.31
C LEU A 91 -7.81 -1.64 -22.61
N SER A 92 -8.09 -2.13 -23.83
CA SER A 92 -9.40 -2.69 -24.18
C SER A 92 -9.71 -4.02 -23.49
N THR A 93 -8.68 -4.69 -22.94
CA THR A 93 -8.80 -6.00 -22.27
C THR A 93 -8.20 -6.02 -20.87
N GLU A 94 -7.19 -5.20 -20.61
CA GLU A 94 -6.43 -5.13 -19.37
C GLU A 94 -6.52 -3.71 -18.82
N HIS A 95 -7.40 -3.47 -17.86
CA HIS A 95 -7.68 -2.11 -17.37
C HIS A 95 -6.63 -1.61 -16.35
N TYR A 96 -5.33 -1.69 -16.67
CA TYR A 96 -4.32 -1.09 -15.79
C TYR A 96 -4.53 0.43 -15.70
N ASN A 97 -4.28 1.00 -14.53
CA ASN A 97 -4.46 2.43 -14.23
C ASN A 97 -3.12 3.15 -14.01
N CYS A 98 -2.02 2.46 -14.26
CA CYS A 98 -0.66 2.94 -14.20
C CYS A 98 0.14 2.37 -15.39
N ARG A 99 1.18 3.08 -15.83
CA ARG A 99 2.17 2.58 -16.79
C ARG A 99 3.57 2.91 -16.26
N PHE A 100 4.51 1.98 -16.42
CA PHE A 100 5.92 2.23 -16.12
C PHE A 100 6.70 2.22 -17.41
N ILE A 101 7.36 3.33 -17.75
CA ILE A 101 8.15 3.48 -18.97
C ILE A 101 9.62 3.40 -18.62
N ASP A 102 10.28 2.32 -19.01
CA ASP A 102 11.69 2.10 -18.69
C ASP A 102 12.61 2.98 -19.54
N VAL A 103 13.78 3.33 -18.98
CA VAL A 103 14.92 4.01 -19.64
C VAL A 103 14.67 5.43 -20.19
N GLU A 104 13.42 5.81 -20.43
CA GLU A 104 13.03 7.08 -21.07
C GLU A 104 13.54 8.28 -20.27
N THR A 105 13.52 8.20 -18.94
CA THR A 105 14.12 9.20 -18.04
C THR A 105 15.49 8.81 -17.48
N ALA A 106 15.95 7.57 -17.61
CA ALA A 106 17.28 7.19 -17.13
C ALA A 106 18.40 7.52 -18.13
N SER A 107 18.14 7.33 -19.41
CA SER A 107 19.11 7.57 -20.46
C SER A 107 19.40 9.06 -20.67
N THR A 108 20.61 9.37 -21.15
CA THR A 108 20.98 10.75 -21.49
C THR A 108 20.25 11.21 -22.75
N LEU A 109 20.09 12.53 -22.91
CA LEU A 109 19.59 13.09 -24.15
C LEU A 109 20.60 12.86 -25.29
N MET A 110 20.11 12.35 -26.41
CA MET A 110 20.89 11.94 -27.58
C MET A 110 20.61 12.84 -28.79
N GLU A 111 21.51 12.81 -29.76
CA GLU A 111 21.27 13.37 -31.09
C GLU A 111 21.08 12.21 -32.07
N CYS A 112 20.25 12.40 -33.08
CA CYS A 112 20.09 11.45 -34.18
C CYS A 112 20.46 12.12 -35.51
N TYR A 113 21.42 11.54 -36.20
CA TYR A 113 21.94 11.97 -37.51
C TYR A 113 21.30 11.22 -38.67
N SER A 114 20.21 10.49 -38.42
CA SER A 114 19.46 9.78 -39.45
C SER A 114 18.91 10.78 -40.47
N PRO A 115 19.00 10.49 -41.78
CA PRO A 115 18.38 11.33 -42.79
C PRO A 115 16.84 11.26 -42.77
N ILE A 116 16.26 10.28 -42.06
CA ILE A 116 14.81 10.03 -42.00
C ILE A 116 14.19 10.73 -40.78
N HIS A 117 14.88 10.71 -39.63
CA HIS A 117 14.40 11.25 -38.37
C HIS A 117 15.50 12.02 -37.61
N PRO A 118 16.06 13.09 -38.21
CA PRO A 118 17.09 13.88 -37.56
C PRO A 118 16.55 14.54 -36.30
N ALA A 119 17.29 14.46 -35.19
CA ALA A 119 16.88 15.00 -33.91
C ALA A 119 18.08 15.60 -33.17
N THR A 120 17.90 16.79 -32.60
CA THR A 120 18.82 17.36 -31.62
C THR A 120 18.49 16.81 -30.22
N ARG A 121 19.36 17.07 -29.24
CA ARG A 121 19.04 16.75 -27.82
C ARG A 121 17.80 17.48 -27.31
N HIS A 122 17.50 18.66 -27.87
CA HIS A 122 16.28 19.38 -27.54
C HIS A 122 15.05 18.67 -28.11
N ASP A 123 15.12 18.23 -29.37
CA ASP A 123 14.05 17.45 -30.00
C ASP A 123 13.85 16.13 -29.24
N ASP A 124 14.94 15.49 -28.80
CA ASP A 124 14.87 14.29 -27.97
C ASP A 124 14.08 14.54 -26.69
N ALA A 125 14.44 15.57 -25.91
CA ALA A 125 13.70 15.94 -24.71
C ALA A 125 12.20 16.20 -24.99
N VAL A 126 11.90 16.94 -26.07
CA VAL A 126 10.53 17.25 -26.48
C VAL A 126 9.75 15.98 -26.84
N ASN A 127 10.32 15.09 -27.65
CA ASN A 127 9.66 13.86 -28.08
C ASN A 127 9.34 12.94 -26.90
N ARG A 128 10.30 12.79 -25.96
CA ARG A 128 10.09 11.99 -24.74
C ARG A 128 9.00 12.60 -23.85
N THR A 129 9.00 13.92 -23.66
CA THR A 129 7.92 14.57 -22.90
C THR A 129 6.56 14.42 -23.57
N GLN A 130 6.48 14.48 -24.91
CA GLN A 130 5.23 14.24 -25.64
C GLN A 130 4.72 12.81 -25.47
N LEU A 131 5.60 11.81 -25.48
CA LEU A 131 5.25 10.42 -25.18
C LEU A 131 4.66 10.31 -23.76
N LEU A 132 5.36 10.86 -22.77
CA LEU A 132 4.97 10.75 -21.36
C LEU A 132 3.65 11.51 -21.10
N ASP A 133 3.51 12.73 -21.64
CA ASP A 133 2.28 13.53 -21.59
C ASP A 133 1.10 12.78 -22.22
N LYS A 134 1.29 12.16 -23.39
CA LYS A 134 0.26 11.33 -24.03
C LYS A 134 -0.22 10.21 -23.09
N ILE A 135 0.71 9.48 -22.49
CA ILE A 135 0.38 8.36 -21.62
C ILE A 135 -0.38 8.82 -20.38
N LYS A 136 0.05 9.93 -19.79
CA LYS A 136 -0.60 10.50 -18.61
C LYS A 136 -1.97 11.10 -18.91
N ASN A 137 -2.03 11.98 -19.90
CA ASN A 137 -3.18 12.86 -20.11
C ASN A 137 -4.20 12.32 -21.12
N ASP A 138 -3.76 11.62 -22.17
CA ASP A 138 -4.67 11.06 -23.17
C ASP A 138 -5.12 9.64 -22.80
N PHE A 139 -4.23 8.82 -22.21
CA PHE A 139 -4.58 7.48 -21.72
C PHE A 139 -4.98 7.45 -20.24
N HIS A 140 -4.89 8.58 -19.53
CA HIS A 140 -5.33 8.72 -18.13
C HIS A 140 -4.66 7.74 -17.15
N LEU A 141 -3.36 7.48 -17.34
CA LEU A 141 -2.59 6.56 -16.51
C LEU A 141 -1.68 7.33 -15.53
N VAL A 142 -1.58 6.82 -14.30
CA VAL A 142 -0.48 7.23 -13.40
C VAL A 142 0.83 6.78 -14.04
N LEU A 143 1.81 7.68 -14.13
CA LEU A 143 3.02 7.43 -14.90
C LEU A 143 4.25 7.29 -14.01
N GLY A 144 4.91 6.14 -14.13
CA GLY A 144 6.24 5.91 -13.57
C GLY A 144 7.30 5.80 -14.66
N SER A 145 8.56 6.10 -14.33
CA SER A 145 9.70 5.84 -15.19
C SER A 145 10.95 5.48 -14.38
N GLU A 146 11.99 4.98 -15.05
CA GLU A 146 13.30 4.72 -14.45
C GLU A 146 14.07 6.04 -14.28
N GLU A 147 14.60 6.27 -13.09
CA GLU A 147 15.26 7.48 -12.63
C GLU A 147 14.37 8.74 -12.69
N ALA A 148 15.00 9.90 -12.55
CA ALA A 148 14.38 11.20 -12.57
C ALA A 148 15.22 12.17 -13.41
N ARG A 149 14.56 12.94 -14.29
CA ARG A 149 15.16 14.05 -15.03
C ARG A 149 14.20 15.24 -15.00
N ASP A 150 14.75 16.41 -14.75
CA ASP A 150 13.97 17.63 -14.56
C ASP A 150 13.10 18.02 -15.76
N PHE A 151 13.54 17.68 -16.98
CA PHE A 151 12.77 17.94 -18.19
C PHE A 151 11.47 17.11 -18.30
N THR A 152 11.26 16.08 -17.47
CA THR A 152 10.06 15.21 -17.51
C THR A 152 9.18 15.31 -16.26
N PHE A 153 9.50 16.17 -15.31
CA PHE A 153 8.77 16.27 -14.03
C PHE A 153 7.33 16.75 -14.14
N SER A 154 6.93 17.39 -15.25
CA SER A 154 5.52 17.65 -15.54
C SER A 154 4.71 16.38 -15.79
N ASP A 155 5.38 15.36 -16.32
CA ASP A 155 4.75 14.23 -16.99
C ASP A 155 4.89 12.94 -16.18
N VAL A 156 5.93 12.79 -15.36
CA VAL A 156 6.16 11.59 -14.54
C VAL A 156 5.73 11.82 -13.09
N ASP A 157 4.88 10.93 -12.56
CA ASP A 157 4.39 11.00 -11.19
C ASP A 157 5.37 10.38 -10.18
N PHE A 158 6.09 9.31 -10.57
CA PHE A 158 7.10 8.67 -9.73
C PHE A 158 8.30 8.10 -10.51
N GLY A 159 9.46 8.12 -9.88
CA GLY A 159 10.72 7.64 -10.45
C GLY A 159 11.29 6.49 -9.66
N GLU A 160 11.46 5.36 -10.33
CA GLU A 160 12.11 4.17 -9.81
C GLU A 160 13.63 4.35 -9.90
N GLY A 161 14.38 4.13 -8.81
CA GLY A 161 15.82 4.37 -8.82
C GLY A 161 16.31 5.71 -8.30
N THR A 162 15.48 6.76 -8.21
CA THR A 162 15.91 8.10 -7.76
C THR A 162 16.48 8.15 -6.33
N MET A 163 16.16 7.16 -5.49
CA MET A 163 16.79 7.01 -4.16
C MET A 163 18.14 6.26 -4.21
N THR A 164 18.45 5.57 -5.29
CA THR A 164 19.68 4.80 -5.47
C THR A 164 20.72 5.65 -6.18
N ILE A 165 21.85 5.93 -5.52
CA ILE A 165 22.97 6.67 -6.11
C ILE A 165 23.79 5.76 -7.03
N THR A 166 23.90 4.49 -6.65
CA THR A 166 24.61 3.47 -7.41
C THR A 166 23.95 2.11 -7.18
N PRO A 167 23.57 1.36 -8.22
CA PRO A 167 23.03 0.02 -8.04
C PRO A 167 24.04 -0.91 -7.36
N ALA A 168 23.54 -1.99 -6.75
CA ALA A 168 24.40 -3.09 -6.31
C ALA A 168 25.07 -3.75 -7.53
N GLU A 169 26.19 -4.44 -7.31
CA GLU A 169 26.87 -5.15 -8.39
C GLU A 169 25.92 -6.15 -9.08
N ASN A 170 25.95 -6.17 -10.42
CA ASN A 170 25.11 -7.03 -11.27
C ASN A 170 23.59 -6.80 -11.16
N ALA A 171 23.14 -5.73 -10.49
CA ALA A 171 21.72 -5.49 -10.22
C ALA A 171 20.84 -5.34 -11.48
N GLY A 172 21.39 -4.88 -12.61
CA GLY A 172 20.66 -4.78 -13.87
C GLY A 172 20.41 -6.11 -14.59
N TYR A 173 21.25 -7.13 -14.35
CA TYR A 173 21.05 -8.48 -14.91
C TYR A 173 20.33 -9.42 -13.93
N ASP A 174 20.49 -9.18 -12.64
CA ASP A 174 19.86 -9.95 -11.57
C ASP A 174 19.31 -9.00 -10.52
N TRP A 175 18.08 -8.52 -10.74
CA TRP A 175 17.41 -7.61 -9.81
C TRP A 175 16.74 -8.35 -8.64
N ALA A 176 16.46 -9.65 -8.78
CA ALA A 176 15.62 -10.40 -7.84
C ALA A 176 16.40 -11.09 -6.72
N THR A 177 17.58 -11.66 -7.01
CA THR A 177 18.27 -12.53 -6.05
C THR A 177 18.89 -11.71 -4.93
N PRO A 178 18.57 -11.95 -3.65
CA PRO A 178 19.16 -11.20 -2.54
C PRO A 178 20.69 -11.31 -2.52
N THR A 179 21.37 -10.23 -2.18
CA THR A 179 22.83 -10.19 -1.98
C THR A 179 23.18 -9.59 -0.63
N ASP A 180 24.13 -10.22 0.04
CA ASP A 180 24.73 -9.72 1.29
C ASP A 180 25.98 -8.89 1.03
N SER A 181 26.45 -8.82 -0.22
CA SER A 181 27.69 -8.19 -0.65
C SER A 181 27.44 -7.22 -1.81
N PRO A 182 26.77 -6.07 -1.58
CA PRO A 182 26.42 -5.14 -2.65
C PRO A 182 27.61 -4.31 -3.18
N GLY A 183 28.79 -4.45 -2.57
CA GLY A 183 30.03 -3.74 -2.95
C GLY A 183 30.31 -2.49 -2.12
N ASP A 184 31.59 -2.11 -2.00
CA ASP A 184 32.00 -0.98 -1.15
C ASP A 184 31.47 0.37 -1.64
N TYR A 185 31.41 0.56 -2.96
CA TYR A 185 30.88 1.79 -3.56
C TYR A 185 29.41 1.98 -3.19
N PHE A 186 28.63 0.90 -3.28
CA PHE A 186 27.24 0.87 -2.83
C PHE A 186 27.10 1.30 -1.36
N ILE A 187 27.87 0.68 -0.47
CA ILE A 187 27.78 0.94 0.98
C ILE A 187 28.14 2.40 1.27
N ASN A 188 29.21 2.90 0.65
CA ASN A 188 29.71 4.24 0.91
C ASN A 188 28.77 5.36 0.44
N TYR A 189 28.06 5.18 -0.68
CA TYR A 189 27.23 6.25 -1.25
C TYR A 189 25.75 6.07 -0.96
N ASN A 190 25.21 4.85 -0.97
CA ASN A 190 23.79 4.64 -0.68
C ASN A 190 23.51 4.60 0.82
N MET A 191 24.36 3.92 1.61
CA MET A 191 24.02 3.52 2.98
C MET A 191 24.73 4.34 4.06
N ASN A 192 25.78 5.10 3.73
CA ASN A 192 26.47 5.94 4.69
C ASN A 192 25.67 7.24 4.95
N PRO A 193 25.03 7.41 6.12
CA PRO A 193 24.24 8.61 6.42
C PRO A 193 25.10 9.88 6.39
N ALA A 194 26.36 9.82 6.83
CA ALA A 194 27.25 10.99 6.87
C ALA A 194 27.58 11.55 5.48
N MET A 195 27.37 10.77 4.42
CA MET A 195 27.63 11.19 3.03
C MET A 195 26.35 11.45 2.23
N ARG A 196 25.19 11.07 2.77
CA ARG A 196 23.93 11.06 2.05
C ARG A 196 23.07 12.25 2.44
N ILE A 197 22.89 13.17 1.49
CA ILE A 197 22.09 14.39 1.64
C ILE A 197 20.94 14.34 0.62
N PRO A 198 19.69 14.67 0.98
CA PRO A 198 18.52 14.58 0.10
C PRO A 198 18.43 15.76 -0.89
N LEU A 199 19.45 15.96 -1.73
CA LEU A 199 19.49 17.09 -2.67
C LEU A 199 18.32 17.08 -3.65
N HIS A 200 17.94 15.90 -4.16
CA HIS A 200 16.79 15.76 -5.04
C HIS A 200 15.50 16.17 -4.32
N GLN A 201 15.26 15.65 -3.12
CA GLN A 201 14.04 15.94 -2.36
C GLN A 201 13.98 17.40 -1.89
N LEU A 202 15.11 18.02 -1.55
CA LEU A 202 15.16 19.44 -1.19
C LEU A 202 14.65 20.36 -2.31
N VAL A 203 14.70 19.91 -3.57
CA VAL A 203 14.25 20.69 -4.72
C VAL A 203 12.90 20.21 -5.26
N PHE A 204 12.66 18.89 -5.28
CA PHE A 204 11.58 18.27 -6.06
C PHE A 204 10.65 17.35 -5.27
N HIS A 205 10.68 17.36 -3.94
CA HIS A 205 9.88 16.42 -3.15
C HIS A 205 8.36 16.56 -3.34
N ASP A 206 7.87 17.78 -3.58
CA ASP A 206 6.47 18.10 -3.89
C ASP A 206 6.12 17.98 -5.39
N VAL A 207 7.10 17.56 -6.21
CA VAL A 207 6.95 17.44 -7.68
C VAL A 207 7.07 15.99 -8.14
N HIS A 208 8.00 15.22 -7.55
CA HIS A 208 8.37 13.90 -8.04
C HIS A 208 8.52 12.91 -6.87
N VAL A 209 7.74 11.81 -6.92
CA VAL A 209 7.83 10.74 -5.93
C VAL A 209 9.03 9.84 -6.22
N ALA A 210 10.02 9.85 -5.34
CA ALA A 210 11.22 9.02 -5.46
C ALA A 210 11.04 7.64 -4.81
N THR A 211 11.58 6.59 -5.42
CA THR A 211 11.75 5.26 -4.82
C THR A 211 13.15 4.69 -5.10
N TRP A 212 13.49 3.59 -4.42
CA TRP A 212 14.73 2.84 -4.66
C TRP A 212 14.74 2.20 -6.04
N TYR A 213 15.93 1.82 -6.51
CA TYR A 213 16.07 0.96 -7.67
C TYR A 213 15.62 -0.46 -7.31
N THR A 214 15.07 -1.18 -8.28
CA THR A 214 14.47 -2.51 -8.20
C THR A 214 15.54 -3.51 -7.84
N GLY A 215 16.73 -3.38 -8.45
CA GLY A 215 17.94 -4.10 -8.04
C GLY A 215 18.64 -3.54 -6.80
N ASP A 216 17.95 -2.71 -6.00
CA ASP A 216 18.41 -2.15 -4.73
C ASP A 216 17.27 -2.07 -3.68
N GLY A 217 16.14 -2.74 -3.90
CA GLY A 217 15.05 -2.73 -2.92
C GLY A 217 15.47 -3.38 -1.59
N VAL A 218 14.64 -3.21 -0.54
CA VAL A 218 14.91 -3.83 0.77
C VAL A 218 15.05 -5.36 0.70
N SER A 219 14.40 -5.98 -0.29
CA SER A 219 14.48 -7.42 -0.53
C SER A 219 15.74 -7.86 -1.27
N LYS A 220 16.36 -6.95 -2.05
CA LYS A 220 17.59 -7.22 -2.78
C LYS A 220 18.82 -7.10 -1.89
N VAL A 221 18.84 -6.14 -0.96
CA VAL A 221 19.96 -5.93 -0.02
C VAL A 221 19.48 -5.98 1.44
N PRO A 222 19.06 -7.16 1.95
CA PRO A 222 18.32 -7.28 3.21
C PRO A 222 19.11 -6.89 4.47
N ASN A 223 20.45 -6.88 4.42
CA ASN A 223 21.28 -6.45 5.54
C ASN A 223 21.16 -4.95 5.86
N PHE A 224 20.69 -4.15 4.89
CA PHE A 224 20.47 -2.71 5.04
C PHE A 224 18.99 -2.32 5.10
N TRP A 225 18.13 -3.28 5.44
CA TRP A 225 16.68 -3.06 5.45
C TRP A 225 16.28 -1.91 6.39
N ASP A 226 16.79 -1.93 7.63
CA ASP A 226 16.44 -0.92 8.62
C ASP A 226 16.92 0.46 8.16
N GLU A 227 18.15 0.56 7.64
CA GLU A 227 18.73 1.79 7.10
C GLU A 227 17.91 2.34 5.93
N LYS A 228 17.45 1.48 5.02
CA LYS A 228 16.55 1.88 3.91
C LYS A 228 15.21 2.37 4.40
N ASP A 229 14.63 1.73 5.42
CA ASP A 229 13.42 2.23 6.07
C ASP A 229 13.67 3.60 6.71
N LEU A 230 14.78 3.79 7.44
CA LEU A 230 15.14 5.08 8.02
C LEU A 230 15.29 6.17 6.95
N PHE A 231 15.95 5.89 5.83
CA PHE A 231 16.04 6.86 4.72
C PHE A 231 14.67 7.15 4.11
N ASN A 232 13.82 6.14 3.90
CA ASN A 232 12.47 6.39 3.39
C ASN A 232 11.64 7.24 4.35
N ILE A 233 11.77 7.00 5.65
CA ILE A 233 11.08 7.77 6.68
C ILE A 233 11.63 9.19 6.76
N LEU A 234 12.95 9.36 6.80
CA LEU A 234 13.60 10.66 6.84
C LEU A 234 13.24 11.52 5.63
N TYR A 235 13.17 10.91 4.44
CA TYR A 235 12.88 11.63 3.20
C TYR A 235 11.42 11.59 2.81
N ALA A 236 10.55 11.01 3.65
CA ALA A 236 9.16 10.72 3.34
C ALA A 236 8.94 10.15 1.94
N SER A 237 9.80 9.23 1.50
CA SER A 237 9.77 8.63 0.16
C SER A 237 8.99 7.31 0.12
N MET A 238 8.66 6.87 -1.10
CA MET A 238 7.91 5.63 -1.32
C MET A 238 8.79 4.40 -1.06
N PRO A 239 8.34 3.40 -0.27
CA PRO A 239 9.09 2.16 -0.08
C PRO A 239 8.98 1.25 -1.30
N LEU A 240 10.05 0.47 -1.56
CA LEU A 240 10.05 -0.57 -2.59
C LEU A 240 10.15 -1.96 -1.97
N PHE A 241 9.10 -2.77 -2.16
CA PHE A 241 9.04 -4.15 -1.67
C PHE A 241 8.95 -5.12 -2.83
N MET A 242 9.88 -6.08 -2.89
CA MET A 242 9.93 -7.05 -3.98
C MET A 242 10.50 -8.37 -3.49
N PRO A 243 9.72 -9.15 -2.73
CA PRO A 243 10.19 -10.44 -2.22
C PRO A 243 10.51 -11.38 -3.41
N PRO A 244 11.68 -12.05 -3.43
CA PRO A 244 12.09 -12.92 -4.52
C PRO A 244 11.24 -14.20 -4.66
N SER A 245 10.49 -14.55 -3.61
CA SER A 245 9.57 -15.68 -3.62
C SER A 245 8.49 -15.53 -2.57
N LEU A 246 7.39 -16.29 -2.74
CA LEU A 246 6.34 -16.39 -1.73
C LEU A 246 6.87 -16.91 -0.39
N THR A 247 7.80 -17.88 -0.42
CA THR A 247 8.43 -18.43 0.78
C THR A 247 9.22 -17.37 1.54
N TYR A 248 10.02 -16.57 0.81
CA TYR A 248 10.78 -15.46 1.42
C TYR A 248 9.85 -14.43 2.05
N TRP A 249 8.78 -14.04 1.35
CA TRP A 249 7.76 -13.15 1.90
C TRP A 249 7.16 -13.70 3.19
N GLN A 250 6.74 -14.97 3.21
CA GLN A 250 6.12 -15.60 4.38
C GLN A 250 7.07 -15.64 5.59
N GLN A 251 8.34 -15.96 5.38
CA GLN A 251 9.37 -16.00 6.42
C GLN A 251 9.65 -14.62 7.02
N ASN A 252 9.54 -13.55 6.22
CA ASN A 252 9.86 -12.19 6.62
C ASN A 252 8.62 -11.30 6.80
N ARG A 253 7.42 -11.91 6.86
CA ARG A 253 6.13 -11.20 6.78
C ARG A 253 5.98 -10.09 7.81
N GLU A 254 6.32 -10.37 9.07
CA GLU A 254 6.19 -9.37 10.14
C GLU A 254 7.13 -8.18 9.92
N LYS A 255 8.35 -8.42 9.42
CA LYS A 255 9.29 -7.35 9.07
C LYS A 255 8.76 -6.50 7.92
N PHE A 256 8.32 -7.12 6.83
CA PHE A 256 7.68 -6.42 5.71
C PHE A 256 6.48 -5.57 6.13
N LEU A 257 5.58 -6.13 6.94
CA LEU A 257 4.39 -5.40 7.39
C LEU A 257 4.75 -4.28 8.37
N THR A 258 5.76 -4.46 9.22
CA THR A 258 6.26 -3.39 10.10
C THR A 258 6.83 -2.23 9.26
N SER A 259 7.71 -2.52 8.30
CA SER A 259 8.23 -1.52 7.35
C SER A 259 7.11 -0.83 6.59
N TYR A 260 6.16 -1.59 6.05
CA TYR A 260 5.01 -1.04 5.32
C TYR A 260 4.22 -0.06 6.19
N HIS A 261 3.88 -0.43 7.43
CA HIS A 261 3.06 0.41 8.29
C HIS A 261 3.77 1.68 8.75
N LEU A 262 5.08 1.61 9.02
CA LEU A 262 5.87 2.77 9.43
C LEU A 262 6.15 3.71 8.25
N VAL A 263 6.77 3.19 7.19
CA VAL A 263 7.21 3.99 6.04
C VAL A 263 6.01 4.57 5.30
N SER A 264 4.97 3.77 5.02
CA SER A 264 3.78 4.27 4.31
C SER A 264 2.96 5.24 5.13
N ALA A 265 3.04 5.20 6.46
CA ALA A 265 2.39 6.22 7.29
C ALA A 265 3.05 7.58 7.03
N ILE A 266 4.37 7.66 7.02
CA ILE A 266 5.09 8.91 6.75
C ILE A 266 4.95 9.36 5.30
N PHE A 267 5.12 8.46 4.32
CA PHE A 267 4.90 8.79 2.91
C PHE A 267 3.49 9.38 2.68
N ARG A 268 2.44 8.77 3.23
CA ARG A 268 1.07 9.33 3.09
C ARG A 268 0.86 10.64 3.82
N SER A 269 1.67 10.93 4.84
CA SER A 269 1.51 12.12 5.67
C SER A 269 2.32 13.30 5.16
N ALA A 270 3.47 13.06 4.55
CA ALA A 270 4.41 14.10 4.15
C ALA A 270 4.96 13.94 2.73
N GLY A 271 4.79 12.78 2.06
CA GLY A 271 5.42 12.43 0.78
C GLY A 271 5.06 13.29 -0.44
N PHE A 272 4.06 14.17 -0.31
CA PHE A 272 3.68 15.17 -1.32
C PHE A 272 3.86 16.61 -0.83
N ALA A 273 4.37 16.80 0.38
CA ALA A 273 4.62 18.10 0.99
C ALA A 273 5.98 18.62 0.53
N LYS A 274 6.21 19.93 0.51
CA LYS A 274 7.54 20.45 0.17
C LYS A 274 8.52 20.15 1.29
N MET A 275 9.68 19.55 0.98
CA MET A 275 10.78 19.48 1.94
C MET A 275 11.39 20.87 2.12
N THR A 276 11.27 21.44 3.31
CA THR A 276 11.69 22.83 3.60
C THR A 276 13.05 22.90 4.30
N HIS A 277 13.49 21.81 4.92
CA HIS A 277 14.69 21.80 5.73
C HIS A 277 15.30 20.40 5.81
N HIS A 278 16.64 20.34 5.88
CA HIS A 278 17.41 19.16 6.23
C HIS A 278 18.64 19.59 7.04
N GLU A 279 18.92 18.93 8.16
CA GLU A 279 20.05 19.22 9.04
C GLU A 279 20.66 17.95 9.67
N MET A 280 21.96 18.02 9.96
CA MET A 280 22.69 17.00 10.73
C MET A 280 22.69 17.41 12.20
N LEU A 281 22.16 16.57 13.09
CA LEU A 281 22.03 16.85 14.52
C LEU A 281 23.22 16.34 15.36
N SER A 282 23.87 15.25 14.94
CA SER A 282 25.03 14.69 15.63
C SER A 282 26.34 15.13 14.97
N SER A 283 27.44 15.16 15.74
CA SER A 283 28.76 15.58 15.25
C SER A 283 29.39 14.60 14.25
N ASP A 284 28.95 13.35 14.24
CA ASP A 284 29.33 12.33 13.27
C ASP A 284 28.37 12.22 12.07
N TRP A 285 27.35 13.10 12.03
CA TRP A 285 26.35 13.23 10.96
C TRP A 285 25.45 12.00 10.77
N LYS A 286 25.42 11.09 11.75
CA LYS A 286 24.56 9.90 11.76
C LYS A 286 23.17 10.15 12.33
N VAL A 287 22.91 11.28 12.99
CA VAL A 287 21.55 11.69 13.38
C VAL A 287 21.14 12.86 12.52
N GLN A 288 20.02 12.72 11.82
CA GLN A 288 19.58 13.68 10.82
C GLN A 288 18.14 14.09 11.06
N LYS A 289 17.78 15.28 10.60
CA LYS A 289 16.42 15.81 10.68
C LYS A 289 15.98 16.43 9.37
N THR A 290 14.72 16.20 9.00
CA THR A 290 14.04 16.86 7.88
C THR A 290 12.75 17.52 8.37
N ALA A 291 12.29 18.55 7.66
CA ALA A 291 11.01 19.18 7.90
C ALA A 291 10.27 19.47 6.59
N PHE A 292 8.94 19.43 6.65
CA PHE A 292 8.04 19.60 5.52
C PHE A 292 7.10 20.79 5.75
N ASP A 293 6.62 21.41 4.68
CA ASP A 293 5.77 22.61 4.74
C ASP A 293 4.38 22.37 5.34
N ASN A 294 3.93 21.12 5.42
CA ASN A 294 2.70 20.71 6.08
C ASN A 294 2.86 20.46 7.60
N GLY A 295 4.02 20.80 8.16
CA GLY A 295 4.30 20.77 9.60
C GLY A 295 4.91 19.46 10.11
N TRP A 296 5.03 18.42 9.28
CA TRP A 296 5.75 17.21 9.66
C TRP A 296 7.26 17.48 9.79
N GLN A 297 7.87 16.89 10.81
CA GLN A 297 9.31 16.80 10.96
C GLN A 297 9.69 15.36 11.27
N VAL A 298 10.89 14.95 10.85
CA VAL A 298 11.41 13.59 11.07
C VAL A 298 12.83 13.68 11.60
N ILE A 299 13.12 12.95 12.67
CA ILE A 299 14.46 12.74 13.21
C ILE A 299 14.79 11.26 13.05
N ALA A 300 15.92 10.94 12.43
CA ALA A 300 16.38 9.57 12.18
C ALA A 300 17.76 9.35 12.82
N ASN A 301 17.89 8.28 13.62
CA ASN A 301 19.13 7.90 14.29
C ASN A 301 19.78 6.70 13.58
N PHE A 302 20.77 6.97 12.74
CA PHE A 302 21.64 5.96 12.12
C PHE A 302 22.89 5.66 12.96
N GLY A 303 23.02 6.30 14.13
CA GLY A 303 24.12 6.10 15.07
C GLY A 303 24.03 4.78 15.82
N ASP A 304 25.08 4.52 16.59
CA ASP A 304 25.24 3.30 17.38
C ASP A 304 24.77 3.48 18.83
N ASP A 305 24.49 4.72 19.24
CA ASP A 305 24.04 5.11 20.59
C ASP A 305 22.61 5.69 20.55
N ASP A 306 21.92 5.65 21.69
CA ASP A 306 20.64 6.34 21.88
C ASP A 306 20.82 7.86 21.70
N PHE A 307 19.84 8.51 21.06
CA PHE A 307 19.81 9.96 20.86
C PHE A 307 18.55 10.58 21.46
N SER A 308 18.71 11.50 22.41
CA SER A 308 17.59 12.22 23.03
C SER A 308 17.28 13.51 22.28
N TYR A 309 16.02 13.70 21.88
CA TYR A 309 15.52 14.92 21.27
C TYR A 309 14.17 15.30 21.86
N ASN A 310 14.06 16.48 22.49
CA ASN A 310 12.83 16.98 23.12
C ASN A 310 12.12 15.92 24.01
N GLU A 311 12.86 15.36 24.98
CA GLU A 311 12.36 14.32 25.91
C GLU A 311 11.97 12.99 25.24
N THR A 312 12.29 12.81 23.96
CA THR A 312 12.14 11.54 23.24
C THR A 312 13.49 10.87 23.05
N ASP A 313 13.64 9.66 23.58
CA ASP A 313 14.83 8.84 23.37
C ASP A 313 14.67 7.96 22.13
N ILE A 314 15.56 8.14 21.17
CA ILE A 314 15.54 7.48 19.86
C ILE A 314 16.69 6.45 19.85
N PRO A 315 16.40 5.14 19.85
CA PRO A 315 17.44 4.12 19.87
C PRO A 315 18.21 4.07 18.54
N PRO A 316 19.34 3.34 18.47
CA PRO A 316 19.99 3.00 17.21
C PRO A 316 19.00 2.42 16.20
N LYS A 317 19.08 2.87 14.95
CA LYS A 317 18.12 2.54 13.88
C LYS A 317 16.68 2.87 14.28
N GLY A 318 16.49 3.91 15.09
CA GLY A 318 15.22 4.46 15.53
C GLY A 318 14.92 5.78 14.83
N PHE A 319 13.68 6.25 14.99
CA PHE A 319 13.28 7.54 14.45
C PHE A 319 12.09 8.12 15.24
N TYR A 320 11.91 9.43 15.14
CA TYR A 320 10.76 10.15 15.67
C TYR A 320 10.24 11.13 14.63
N ALA A 321 9.01 10.94 14.18
CA ALA A 321 8.34 11.79 13.21
C ALA A 321 7.01 12.29 13.75
N THR A 322 6.72 13.58 13.60
CA THR A 322 5.50 14.19 14.14
C THR A 322 5.15 15.51 13.45
N ASN A 323 3.86 15.87 13.45
CA ASN A 323 3.36 17.22 13.16
C ASN A 323 2.85 17.96 14.42
N GLY A 324 3.11 17.42 15.61
CA GLY A 324 2.65 17.91 16.91
C GLY A 324 1.31 17.32 17.39
N SER A 325 0.51 16.74 16.49
CA SER A 325 -0.77 16.08 16.84
C SER A 325 -0.79 14.58 16.52
N GLU A 326 -0.04 14.19 15.51
CA GLU A 326 0.14 12.82 15.06
C GLU A 326 1.62 12.45 15.15
N GLU A 327 1.91 11.16 15.33
CA GLU A 327 3.29 10.69 15.38
C GLU A 327 3.47 9.31 14.72
N VAL A 328 4.65 9.10 14.16
CA VAL A 328 5.16 7.80 13.76
C VAL A 328 6.58 7.67 14.31
N CYS A 329 6.89 6.56 14.95
CA CYS A 329 8.17 6.45 15.64
C CYS A 329 8.65 5.01 15.75
N LYS A 330 9.96 4.88 15.91
CA LYS A 330 10.64 3.76 16.57
C LYS A 330 11.50 4.38 17.67
N LYS A 331 10.95 4.44 18.89
CA LYS A 331 11.53 5.16 20.04
C LYS A 331 11.52 4.31 21.30
N ILE A 332 12.20 4.76 22.35
CA ILE A 332 12.17 4.10 23.66
C ILE A 332 10.94 4.57 24.43
N ILE A 333 10.08 3.63 24.85
CA ILE A 333 8.88 3.86 25.66
C ILE A 333 8.91 2.88 26.82
N GLN A 334 8.80 3.37 28.06
CA GLN A 334 8.87 2.52 29.27
C GLN A 334 10.15 1.64 29.32
N GLY A 335 11.28 2.15 28.79
CA GLY A 335 12.56 1.44 28.73
C GLY A 335 12.67 0.40 27.61
N LYS A 336 11.73 0.35 26.67
CA LYS A 336 11.68 -0.64 25.58
C LYS A 336 11.66 0.04 24.22
N THR A 337 12.31 -0.56 23.22
CA THR A 337 12.19 -0.09 21.84
C THR A 337 10.81 -0.47 21.30
N VAL A 338 10.07 0.53 20.83
CA VAL A 338 8.70 0.35 20.34
C VAL A 338 8.52 1.10 19.04
N SER A 339 7.98 0.40 18.05
CA SER A 339 7.50 1.01 16.81
C SER A 339 6.02 1.33 16.94
N CYS A 340 5.63 2.57 16.66
CA CYS A 340 4.24 3.01 16.78
C CYS A 340 3.85 3.99 15.67
N VAL A 341 2.60 3.89 15.23
CA VAL A 341 1.91 4.88 14.39
C VAL A 341 0.71 5.36 15.18
N ARG A 342 0.55 6.68 15.34
CA ARG A 342 -0.61 7.35 15.93
C ARG A 342 -1.09 8.44 14.98
N LEU A 343 -2.01 8.07 14.11
CA LEU A 343 -2.70 8.98 13.20
C LEU A 343 -4.18 9.07 13.58
N LYS A 344 -4.85 10.10 13.10
CA LYS A 344 -6.28 10.38 13.34
C LYS A 344 -7.18 9.16 13.14
N ASN A 345 -6.87 8.29 12.18
CA ASN A 345 -7.66 7.11 11.86
C ASN A 345 -6.85 5.78 11.85
N ARG A 346 -5.60 5.80 12.33
CA ARG A 346 -4.74 4.61 12.30
C ARG A 346 -3.87 4.52 13.54
N PHE A 347 -3.82 3.33 14.10
CA PHE A 347 -2.87 2.97 15.14
C PHE A 347 -2.09 1.72 14.72
N PHE A 348 -0.79 1.70 14.96
CA PHE A 348 0.05 0.52 14.79
C PHE A 348 0.98 0.44 16.00
N LEU A 349 1.24 -0.77 16.48
CA LEU A 349 2.14 -1.03 17.59
C LEU A 349 2.92 -2.31 17.32
N ASN A 350 4.24 -2.22 17.37
CA ASN A 350 5.13 -3.38 17.39
C ASN A 350 6.14 -3.21 18.53
N PRO A 351 6.04 -4.02 19.60
CA PRO A 351 6.95 -3.95 20.74
C PRO A 351 8.05 -5.02 20.67
N TYR A 352 8.26 -5.65 19.51
CA TYR A 352 9.35 -6.58 19.22
C TYR A 352 9.46 -7.76 20.20
N GLY A 353 8.32 -8.33 20.59
CA GLY A 353 8.26 -9.50 21.49
C GLY A 353 8.18 -9.15 22.97
N GLU A 354 8.45 -7.90 23.36
CA GLU A 354 8.35 -7.47 24.75
C GLU A 354 6.93 -6.98 25.06
N GLU A 355 6.29 -7.51 26.10
CA GLU A 355 4.94 -7.04 26.45
C GLU A 355 4.96 -5.56 26.87
N ILE A 356 4.06 -4.77 26.28
CA ILE A 356 3.85 -3.37 26.64
C ILE A 356 2.35 -3.05 26.69
N ALA A 357 1.97 -2.10 27.55
CA ALA A 357 0.66 -1.46 27.53
C ALA A 357 0.82 0.01 27.10
N LEU A 358 0.19 0.38 25.98
CA LEU A 358 0.31 1.70 25.35
C LEU A 358 -1.02 2.06 24.68
N ASP A 359 -1.59 3.22 25.02
CA ASP A 359 -2.80 3.79 24.41
C ASP A 359 -3.95 2.79 24.25
N GLY A 360 -4.28 2.10 25.34
CA GLY A 360 -5.38 1.14 25.36
C GLY A 360 -5.11 -0.17 24.64
N VAL A 361 -3.86 -0.46 24.27
CA VAL A 361 -3.43 -1.75 23.71
C VAL A 361 -2.35 -2.37 24.60
N ARG A 362 -2.54 -3.62 25.01
CA ARG A 362 -1.54 -4.43 25.69
C ARG A 362 -1.23 -5.68 24.86
N THR A 363 0.02 -5.79 24.41
CA THR A 363 0.47 -6.86 23.51
C THR A 363 1.98 -7.06 23.59
N SER A 364 2.44 -8.23 23.16
CA SER A 364 3.85 -8.55 22.89
C SER A 364 4.18 -8.66 21.40
N GLY A 365 3.18 -8.63 20.52
CA GLY A 365 3.39 -8.77 19.07
C GLY A 365 2.78 -7.62 18.28
N ALA A 366 3.12 -7.54 16.99
CA ALA A 366 2.65 -6.44 16.16
C ALA A 366 1.13 -6.49 15.93
N ILE A 367 0.47 -5.33 16.10
CA ILE A 367 -0.94 -5.13 15.76
C ILE A 367 -1.16 -3.85 14.96
N TRP A 368 -2.26 -3.84 14.21
CA TRP A 368 -2.74 -2.66 13.50
C TRP A 368 -4.22 -2.44 13.84
N LEU A 369 -4.59 -1.18 14.07
CA LEU A 369 -5.98 -0.73 14.22
C LEU A 369 -6.29 0.35 13.17
N GLY A 370 -7.40 0.18 12.46
CA GLY A 370 -7.94 1.19 11.54
C GLY A 370 -9.28 1.70 12.03
N LYS A 371 -9.43 3.02 12.25
CA LYS A 371 -10.68 3.61 12.71
C LYS A 371 -11.63 3.88 11.54
N ASN A 372 -12.84 3.37 11.68
CA ASN A 372 -14.01 3.71 10.89
C ASN A 372 -15.01 4.52 11.75
N GLU A 373 -16.12 4.95 11.16
CA GLU A 373 -17.12 5.78 11.85
C GLU A 373 -17.72 5.10 13.09
N HIS A 374 -17.99 3.79 13.01
CA HIS A 374 -18.65 3.02 14.08
C HIS A 374 -17.88 1.76 14.49
N SER A 375 -16.67 1.57 14.00
CA SER A 375 -15.88 0.36 14.28
C SER A 375 -14.38 0.61 14.19
N LEU A 376 -13.59 -0.33 14.71
CA LEU A 376 -12.17 -0.46 14.42
C LEU A 376 -11.93 -1.75 13.67
N ASP A 377 -11.15 -1.69 12.61
CA ASP A 377 -10.52 -2.88 12.08
C ASP A 377 -9.30 -3.22 12.94
N LEU A 378 -9.14 -4.49 13.32
CA LEU A 378 -7.98 -5.00 14.04
C LEU A 378 -7.28 -6.04 13.19
N ALA A 379 -5.95 -5.94 13.06
CA ALA A 379 -5.12 -6.96 12.44
C ALA A 379 -4.00 -7.45 13.36
N PHE A 380 -3.86 -8.77 13.46
CA PHE A 380 -2.71 -9.43 14.07
C PHE A 380 -1.64 -9.64 13.00
N ILE A 381 -0.47 -9.04 13.21
CA ILE A 381 0.63 -9.13 12.24
C ILE A 381 1.59 -10.26 12.63
N GLY A 382 1.93 -10.35 13.91
CA GLY A 382 2.79 -11.40 14.46
C GLY A 382 2.05 -12.69 14.86
N ASP A 383 2.76 -13.52 15.61
CA ASP A 383 2.30 -14.83 16.08
C ASP A 383 1.75 -14.84 17.51
N GLN A 384 1.51 -13.66 18.09
CA GLN A 384 0.83 -13.54 19.38
C GLN A 384 -0.56 -14.18 19.33
N ASN A 385 -0.93 -14.88 20.42
CA ASN A 385 -2.20 -15.60 20.53
C ASN A 385 -3.36 -14.73 20.98
N PHE A 386 -3.09 -13.52 21.47
CA PHE A 386 -4.11 -12.58 21.91
C PHE A 386 -3.59 -11.14 21.88
N VAL A 387 -4.52 -10.19 21.99
CA VAL A 387 -4.26 -8.80 22.33
C VAL A 387 -5.27 -8.39 23.41
N ASP A 388 -4.83 -7.59 24.37
CA ASP A 388 -5.72 -7.00 25.35
C ASP A 388 -6.00 -5.55 24.92
N ILE A 389 -7.27 -5.17 24.87
CA ILE A 389 -7.70 -3.82 24.50
C ILE A 389 -8.48 -3.19 25.66
N ASN A 390 -8.16 -1.94 25.97
CA ASN A 390 -8.95 -1.09 26.85
C ASN A 390 -9.53 0.07 26.03
N PRO A 391 -10.81 0.01 25.65
CA PRO A 391 -11.41 1.01 24.77
C PRO A 391 -11.44 2.42 25.34
N SER A 392 -11.49 2.56 26.67
CA SER A 392 -11.49 3.87 27.33
C SER A 392 -10.12 4.57 27.28
N LEU A 393 -9.07 3.83 26.95
CA LEU A 393 -7.70 4.31 26.84
C LEU A 393 -7.20 4.37 25.39
N LEU A 394 -8.01 3.94 24.42
CA LEU A 394 -7.65 4.03 23.00
C LEU A 394 -7.48 5.51 22.59
N PRO A 395 -6.67 5.81 21.56
CA PRO A 395 -6.44 7.18 21.08
C PRO A 395 -7.70 7.84 20.46
N TRP A 396 -8.84 7.16 20.53
CA TRP A 396 -10.11 7.58 19.96
C TRP A 396 -11.19 7.52 21.02
N ASP A 397 -11.75 8.67 21.38
CA ASP A 397 -12.81 8.77 22.38
C ASP A 397 -14.06 7.95 21.99
N GLY A 398 -14.79 7.46 23.00
CA GLY A 398 -16.23 7.17 22.88
C GLY A 398 -16.67 5.70 22.85
N VAL A 399 -15.88 4.76 23.37
CA VAL A 399 -16.25 3.34 23.33
C VAL A 399 -16.70 2.85 24.71
N GLY A 400 -18.01 2.70 24.90
CA GLY A 400 -18.58 2.15 26.13
C GLY A 400 -18.55 0.62 26.15
N SER A 401 -19.19 -0.01 25.16
CA SER A 401 -19.17 -1.46 24.96
C SER A 401 -18.94 -1.78 23.49
N PHE A 402 -18.41 -2.96 23.21
CA PHE A 402 -18.08 -3.38 21.86
C PHE A 402 -18.26 -4.89 21.68
N GLN A 403 -18.38 -5.30 20.42
CA GLN A 403 -18.34 -6.70 20.02
C GLN A 403 -17.25 -6.92 18.98
N ILE A 404 -16.65 -8.11 18.98
CA ILE A 404 -15.60 -8.47 18.04
C ILE A 404 -16.15 -9.48 17.04
N PHE A 405 -15.86 -9.27 15.77
CA PHE A 405 -16.23 -10.17 14.69
C PHE A 405 -15.02 -10.52 13.84
N ASP A 406 -14.96 -11.73 13.28
CA ASP A 406 -14.02 -12.04 12.20
C ASP A 406 -14.33 -11.19 10.96
N LYS A 407 -13.30 -10.66 10.30
CA LYS A 407 -13.50 -9.75 9.15
C LYS A 407 -13.94 -10.46 7.86
N THR A 408 -13.73 -11.76 7.77
CA THR A 408 -14.02 -12.57 6.57
C THR A 408 -15.46 -13.05 6.56
N ASP A 409 -15.91 -13.65 7.67
CA ASP A 409 -17.23 -14.28 7.78
C ASP A 409 -18.18 -13.59 8.79
N PHE A 410 -17.72 -12.55 9.50
CA PHE A 410 -18.50 -11.82 10.51
C PHE A 410 -19.02 -12.69 11.66
N ARG A 411 -18.38 -13.82 11.93
CA ARG A 411 -18.65 -14.61 13.13
C ARG A 411 -18.20 -13.83 14.37
N GLN A 412 -19.05 -13.77 15.39
CA GLN A 412 -18.68 -13.16 16.66
C GLN A 412 -17.55 -13.94 17.34
N ILE A 413 -16.53 -13.22 17.79
CA ILE A 413 -15.37 -13.76 18.49
C ILE A 413 -15.58 -13.59 20.00
N PRO A 414 -15.50 -14.68 20.79
CA PRO A 414 -15.61 -14.58 22.24
C PRO A 414 -14.41 -13.82 22.80
N THR A 415 -14.69 -12.82 23.62
CA THR A 415 -13.69 -12.06 24.37
C THR A 415 -13.68 -12.47 25.84
N THR A 416 -12.67 -12.05 26.59
CA THR A 416 -12.60 -12.24 28.05
C THR A 416 -12.36 -10.92 28.75
N ASP A 417 -13.30 -10.50 29.60
CA ASP A 417 -13.12 -9.33 30.46
C ASP A 417 -12.11 -9.65 31.56
N LEU A 418 -11.13 -8.76 31.73
CA LEU A 418 -10.07 -8.85 32.72
C LEU A 418 -10.39 -7.94 33.92
N SER A 419 -9.90 -8.30 35.11
CA SER A 419 -10.21 -7.60 36.37
C SER A 419 -9.72 -6.15 36.41
N ASP A 420 -8.79 -5.78 35.53
CA ASP A 420 -8.19 -4.45 35.40
C ASP A 420 -8.90 -3.55 34.36
N GLY A 421 -10.07 -3.97 33.86
CA GLY A 421 -10.87 -3.21 32.89
C GLY A 421 -10.41 -3.38 31.43
N TRP A 422 -9.48 -4.30 31.18
CA TRP A 422 -9.06 -4.68 29.83
C TRP A 422 -9.90 -5.83 29.31
N VAL A 423 -9.97 -5.96 27.99
CA VAL A 423 -10.67 -7.07 27.32
C VAL A 423 -9.70 -7.82 26.45
N ARG A 424 -9.56 -9.12 26.70
CA ARG A 424 -8.73 -10.01 25.90
C ARG A 424 -9.47 -10.47 24.64
N ILE A 425 -8.82 -10.26 23.50
CA ILE A 425 -9.25 -10.71 22.19
C ILE A 425 -8.30 -11.84 21.75
N PRO A 426 -8.78 -13.10 21.66
CA PRO A 426 -7.95 -14.20 21.19
C PRO A 426 -7.76 -14.14 19.67
N LYS A 427 -6.59 -14.53 19.20
CA LYS A 427 -6.34 -14.87 17.79
C LYS A 427 -6.93 -16.25 17.53
N TRP A 428 -8.04 -16.30 16.79
CA TRP A 428 -8.77 -17.53 16.52
C TRP A 428 -8.19 -18.27 15.31
N ASN A 429 -7.56 -19.43 15.51
CA ASN A 429 -7.01 -20.25 14.42
C ASN A 429 -6.07 -19.46 13.47
N THR A 430 -6.39 -19.41 12.17
CA THR A 430 -5.65 -18.64 11.15
C THR A 430 -6.16 -17.20 11.00
N ASP A 431 -7.23 -16.83 11.71
CA ASP A 431 -7.89 -15.55 11.59
C ASP A 431 -6.98 -14.45 12.14
N ARG A 432 -6.69 -13.47 11.29
CA ARG A 432 -5.78 -12.37 11.60
C ARG A 432 -6.45 -11.01 11.51
N PHE A 433 -7.71 -10.96 11.08
CA PHE A 433 -8.41 -9.71 10.82
C PHE A 433 -9.78 -9.73 11.49
N TYR A 434 -10.04 -8.71 12.29
CA TYR A 434 -11.23 -8.59 13.11
C TYR A 434 -11.86 -7.22 12.93
N VAL A 435 -13.14 -7.10 13.27
CA VAL A 435 -13.86 -5.84 13.38
C VAL A 435 -14.31 -5.68 14.82
N ILE A 436 -13.86 -4.62 15.48
CA ILE A 436 -14.30 -4.14 16.78
C ILE A 436 -15.48 -3.20 16.53
N GLN A 437 -16.70 -3.71 16.64
CA GLN A 437 -17.90 -2.91 16.45
C GLN A 437 -18.25 -2.21 17.77
N PHE A 438 -18.34 -0.89 17.75
CA PHE A 438 -18.82 -0.14 18.91
C PHE A 438 -20.33 -0.29 19.03
N LEU A 439 -20.78 -0.57 20.25
CA LEU A 439 -22.19 -0.54 20.57
C LEU A 439 -22.57 0.88 20.99
N PRO A 440 -23.71 1.42 20.52
CA PRO A 440 -24.21 2.69 20.98
C PRO A 440 -24.31 2.68 22.52
N THR A 441 -23.73 3.67 23.17
CA THR A 441 -23.97 3.91 24.58
C THR A 441 -25.38 4.49 24.71
N ASP A 442 -26.35 3.63 24.98
CA ASP A 442 -27.68 4.11 25.31
C ASP A 442 -27.61 4.87 26.64
N VAL A 443 -28.22 6.06 26.68
CA VAL A 443 -28.36 6.82 27.91
C VAL A 443 -29.49 6.18 28.71
N SER A 444 -29.21 5.07 29.40
CA SER A 444 -29.60 4.78 30.80
C SER A 444 -29.77 3.28 31.13
N LYS A 445 -29.08 2.89 32.23
CA LYS A 445 -29.45 1.96 33.30
C LYS A 445 -29.70 0.46 33.05
N ASN A 446 -28.84 -0.32 33.73
CA ASN A 446 -29.07 -1.57 34.46
C ASN A 446 -29.46 -2.83 33.66
N GLY A 447 -28.67 -3.89 33.88
CA GLY A 447 -28.81 -5.19 33.26
C GLY A 447 -30.16 -5.88 33.53
N GLY A 448 -30.68 -6.42 32.44
CA GLY A 448 -31.86 -7.28 32.34
C GLY A 448 -32.25 -7.31 30.87
N ALA A 449 -32.60 -8.48 30.33
CA ALA A 449 -33.13 -8.57 28.97
C ALA A 449 -34.37 -7.68 28.85
N GLU A 450 -34.24 -6.50 28.24
CA GLU A 450 -35.38 -5.63 27.99
C GLU A 450 -36.28 -6.32 26.96
N ILE A 451 -37.50 -6.61 27.40
CA ILE A 451 -38.56 -7.14 26.56
C ILE A 451 -38.94 -6.01 25.61
N ALA A 452 -38.59 -6.14 24.33
CA ALA A 452 -39.01 -5.17 23.34
C ALA A 452 -40.54 -5.02 23.35
N GLU A 453 -41.04 -3.79 23.57
CA GLU A 453 -42.48 -3.52 23.61
C GLU A 453 -43.15 -3.75 22.24
N ASP A 454 -42.37 -3.65 21.15
CA ASP A 454 -42.84 -3.92 19.78
C ASP A 454 -41.88 -4.71 18.88
N TYR A 455 -42.43 -5.27 17.80
CA TYR A 455 -41.64 -5.85 16.72
C TYR A 455 -41.11 -4.75 15.78
N GLY A 456 -39.79 -4.65 15.65
CA GLY A 456 -39.09 -3.63 14.86
C GLY A 456 -38.21 -4.25 13.78
N LEU A 457 -37.99 -3.52 12.68
CA LEU A 457 -36.97 -3.83 11.68
C LEU A 457 -36.43 -2.53 11.10
N GLU A 458 -35.14 -2.29 11.28
CA GLU A 458 -34.40 -1.14 10.76
C GLU A 458 -33.12 -1.60 10.06
N ILE A 459 -32.69 -0.83 9.07
CA ILE A 459 -31.50 -1.12 8.27
C ILE A 459 -30.66 0.14 8.12
N HIS A 460 -29.36 0.04 8.37
CA HIS A 460 -28.44 1.17 8.24
C HIS A 460 -27.00 0.68 7.96
N PRO A 461 -26.20 1.43 7.17
CA PRO A 461 -26.63 2.55 6.34
C PRO A 461 -27.55 2.08 5.19
N ASN A 462 -28.39 2.98 4.69
CA ASN A 462 -29.23 2.74 3.50
C ASN A 462 -29.51 4.08 2.79
N PRO A 463 -28.89 4.35 1.62
CA PRO A 463 -28.12 3.43 0.79
C PRO A 463 -26.81 2.93 1.44
N ALA A 464 -26.42 1.71 1.12
CA ALA A 464 -25.21 1.07 1.62
C ALA A 464 -24.17 0.92 0.51
N ASN A 465 -22.90 1.11 0.84
CA ASN A 465 -21.77 0.87 -0.07
C ASN A 465 -20.98 -0.41 0.26
N SER A 466 -21.32 -1.07 1.36
CA SER A 466 -20.64 -2.27 1.84
C SER A 466 -21.54 -3.10 2.75
N VAL A 467 -21.31 -3.06 4.07
CA VAL A 467 -22.03 -3.82 5.09
C VAL A 467 -23.29 -3.08 5.52
N VAL A 468 -24.41 -3.80 5.61
CA VAL A 468 -25.70 -3.32 6.11
C VAL A 468 -25.97 -3.96 7.46
N ALA A 469 -26.13 -3.14 8.49
CA ALA A 469 -26.64 -3.56 9.78
C ALA A 469 -28.17 -3.67 9.74
N ILE A 470 -28.68 -4.78 10.22
CA ILE A 470 -30.09 -5.12 10.28
C ILE A 470 -30.46 -5.26 11.75
N ASN A 471 -31.11 -4.23 12.28
CA ASN A 471 -31.61 -4.22 13.64
C ASN A 471 -33.05 -4.71 13.65
N PHE A 472 -33.38 -5.63 14.54
CA PHE A 472 -34.76 -6.05 14.73
C PHE A 472 -35.07 -6.34 16.19
N SER A 473 -36.33 -6.28 16.55
CA SER A 473 -36.79 -6.58 17.91
C SER A 473 -37.90 -7.61 17.90
N LEU A 474 -37.88 -8.50 18.90
CA LEU A 474 -38.85 -9.57 19.09
C LEU A 474 -39.56 -9.41 20.43
N LYS A 475 -40.89 -9.33 20.45
CA LYS A 475 -41.68 -9.24 21.70
C LYS A 475 -41.48 -10.43 22.65
N LYS A 476 -41.23 -11.60 22.09
CA LYS A 476 -41.07 -12.87 22.80
C LYS A 476 -40.24 -13.82 21.96
N SER A 477 -39.67 -14.83 22.62
CA SER A 477 -38.91 -15.87 21.94
C SER A 477 -39.76 -16.55 20.86
N SER A 478 -39.22 -16.66 19.65
CA SER A 478 -39.95 -17.21 18.51
C SER A 478 -39.00 -17.76 17.45
N GLN A 479 -39.51 -18.66 16.60
CA GLN A 479 -38.81 -19.03 15.38
C GLN A 479 -38.71 -17.78 14.48
N LEU A 480 -37.50 -17.46 14.06
CA LEU A 480 -37.18 -16.34 13.19
C LEU A 480 -36.52 -16.86 11.92
N SER A 481 -36.89 -16.30 10.78
CA SER A 481 -36.14 -16.41 9.53
C SER A 481 -35.93 -15.02 8.95
N VAL A 482 -34.68 -14.69 8.64
CA VAL A 482 -34.30 -13.45 7.96
C VAL A 482 -33.66 -13.78 6.62
N GLU A 483 -34.31 -13.35 5.55
CA GLU A 483 -33.96 -13.68 4.17
C GLU A 483 -33.76 -12.42 3.35
N ILE A 484 -32.84 -12.44 2.39
CA ILE A 484 -32.63 -11.36 1.41
C ILE A 484 -33.05 -11.82 0.03
N TYR A 485 -33.74 -10.94 -0.68
CA TYR A 485 -34.23 -11.15 -2.03
C TYR A 485 -33.76 -10.03 -2.96
N ASN A 486 -33.53 -10.35 -4.24
CA ASN A 486 -33.29 -9.36 -5.28
C ASN A 486 -34.61 -8.82 -5.88
N LEU A 487 -34.53 -7.86 -6.82
CA LEU A 487 -35.70 -7.29 -7.51
C LEU A 487 -36.56 -8.32 -8.27
N LEU A 488 -35.97 -9.44 -8.69
CA LEU A 488 -36.67 -10.52 -9.38
C LEU A 488 -37.41 -11.47 -8.42
N GLY A 489 -37.34 -11.22 -7.11
CA GLY A 489 -37.91 -12.08 -6.08
C GLY A 489 -37.12 -13.37 -5.84
N GLN A 490 -35.89 -13.47 -6.36
CA GLN A 490 -35.01 -14.59 -6.10
C GLN A 490 -34.33 -14.40 -4.74
N ARG A 491 -34.28 -15.46 -3.94
CA ARG A 491 -33.61 -15.44 -2.63
C ARG A 491 -32.09 -15.44 -2.85
N VAL A 492 -31.44 -14.40 -2.36
CA VAL A 492 -29.99 -14.16 -2.43
C VAL A 492 -29.28 -14.92 -1.30
N LEU A 493 -29.81 -14.79 -0.08
CA LEU A 493 -29.19 -15.36 1.12
C LEU A 493 -30.23 -15.49 2.24
N THR A 494 -30.12 -16.55 3.05
CA THR A 494 -30.75 -16.62 4.37
C THR A 494 -29.71 -16.20 5.40
N LEU A 495 -29.92 -15.06 6.04
CA LEU A 495 -29.00 -14.48 7.03
C LEU A 495 -29.10 -15.13 8.40
N ALA A 496 -30.31 -15.49 8.79
CA ALA A 496 -30.59 -16.12 10.07
C ALA A 496 -31.81 -17.03 9.93
N ASP A 497 -31.76 -18.24 10.51
CA ASP A 497 -32.91 -19.13 10.63
C ASP A 497 -32.77 -19.96 11.90
N GLY A 498 -33.69 -19.79 12.86
CA GLY A 498 -33.60 -20.45 14.15
C GLY A 498 -34.53 -19.90 15.21
N GLN A 499 -34.40 -20.39 16.44
CA GLN A 499 -35.07 -19.82 17.61
C GLN A 499 -34.26 -18.62 18.12
N PHE A 500 -34.93 -17.47 18.25
CA PHE A 500 -34.35 -16.26 18.82
C PHE A 500 -35.12 -15.88 20.08
N GLU A 501 -34.42 -15.38 21.10
CA GLU A 501 -35.05 -14.90 22.33
C GLU A 501 -35.81 -13.58 22.11
N GLY A 502 -36.74 -13.24 23.01
CA GLY A 502 -37.34 -11.91 23.03
C GLY A 502 -36.29 -10.84 23.36
N GLY A 503 -36.37 -9.67 22.72
CA GLY A 503 -35.42 -8.58 22.89
C GLY A 503 -34.97 -7.97 21.57
N HIS A 504 -33.95 -7.11 21.64
CA HIS A 504 -33.31 -6.47 20.50
C HIS A 504 -32.17 -7.33 19.97
N HIS A 505 -32.07 -7.40 18.64
CA HIS A 505 -31.08 -8.21 17.93
C HIS A 505 -30.50 -7.41 16.77
N GLN A 506 -29.27 -7.74 16.41
CA GLN A 506 -28.58 -7.16 15.27
C GLN A 506 -27.87 -8.26 14.48
N ILE A 507 -28.04 -8.23 13.17
CA ILE A 507 -27.29 -9.08 12.22
C ILE A 507 -26.81 -8.22 11.06
N PHE A 508 -25.84 -8.72 10.31
CA PHE A 508 -25.21 -7.94 9.23
C PHE A 508 -25.31 -8.67 7.90
N TRP A 509 -25.41 -7.89 6.82
CA TRP A 509 -25.25 -8.38 5.46
C TRP A 509 -24.12 -7.64 4.76
N ASN A 510 -23.14 -8.38 4.25
CA ASN A 510 -21.95 -7.83 3.59
C ASN A 510 -22.08 -7.74 2.06
N GLY A 511 -23.31 -7.77 1.53
CA GLY A 511 -23.54 -7.73 0.09
C GLY A 511 -23.05 -8.98 -0.65
N LYS A 512 -23.08 -10.15 0.01
CA LYS A 512 -22.80 -11.46 -0.61
C LYS A 512 -24.02 -12.36 -0.67
N ASP A 513 -24.03 -13.29 -1.63
CA ASP A 513 -25.04 -14.34 -1.76
C ASP A 513 -24.69 -15.61 -0.97
N SER A 514 -25.51 -16.65 -1.09
CA SER A 514 -25.30 -17.95 -0.43
C SER A 514 -24.03 -18.70 -0.86
N ASN A 515 -23.43 -18.34 -1.99
CA ASN A 515 -22.17 -18.92 -2.48
C ASN A 515 -20.95 -18.05 -2.10
N ALA A 516 -21.15 -17.08 -1.21
CA ALA A 516 -20.15 -16.07 -0.82
C ALA A 516 -19.68 -15.16 -1.97
N ASN A 517 -20.42 -15.13 -3.09
CA ASN A 517 -20.15 -14.22 -4.19
C ASN A 517 -20.71 -12.84 -3.87
N ILE A 518 -20.01 -11.80 -4.31
CA ILE A 518 -20.43 -10.42 -4.17
C ILE A 518 -21.63 -10.16 -5.10
N VAL A 519 -22.72 -9.58 -4.58
CA VAL A 519 -23.89 -9.22 -5.39
C VAL A 519 -23.74 -7.83 -6.02
N ASP A 520 -24.36 -7.60 -7.17
CA ASP A 520 -24.31 -6.33 -7.90
C ASP A 520 -24.90 -5.13 -7.13
N SER A 521 -24.56 -3.91 -7.55
CA SER A 521 -25.27 -2.70 -7.12
C SER A 521 -26.73 -2.79 -7.53
N GLY A 522 -27.66 -2.46 -6.63
CA GLY A 522 -29.08 -2.60 -6.91
C GLY A 522 -29.97 -2.52 -5.68
N ILE A 523 -31.24 -2.83 -5.89
CA ILE A 523 -32.24 -2.88 -4.84
C ILE A 523 -32.43 -4.32 -4.36
N TYR A 524 -32.35 -4.49 -3.05
CA TYR A 524 -32.59 -5.75 -2.36
C TYR A 524 -33.69 -5.56 -1.33
N PHE A 525 -34.33 -6.67 -0.95
CA PHE A 525 -35.36 -6.69 0.07
C PHE A 525 -34.97 -7.66 1.16
N ILE A 526 -34.88 -7.14 2.39
CA ILE A 526 -34.79 -7.98 3.57
C ILE A 526 -36.19 -8.33 4.04
N TYR A 527 -36.39 -9.60 4.30
CA TYR A 527 -37.64 -10.17 4.77
C TYR A 527 -37.41 -10.84 6.13
N LEU A 528 -38.02 -10.29 7.17
CA LEU A 528 -38.06 -10.87 8.52
C LEU A 528 -39.37 -11.63 8.71
N LYS A 529 -39.31 -12.92 9.06
CA LYS A 529 -40.45 -13.82 9.30
C LYS A 529 -40.39 -14.38 10.72
N THR A 530 -41.53 -14.32 11.39
CA THR A 530 -41.84 -15.12 12.58
C THR A 530 -43.25 -15.72 12.41
N PRO A 531 -43.68 -16.68 13.25
CA PRO A 531 -45.04 -17.23 13.19
C PRO A 531 -46.16 -16.19 13.35
N PHE A 532 -45.88 -15.02 13.93
CA PHE A 532 -46.89 -14.03 14.30
C PHE A 532 -46.64 -12.63 13.71
N TYR A 533 -45.50 -12.41 13.06
CA TYR A 533 -45.09 -11.12 12.52
C TYR A 533 -44.19 -11.31 11.29
N SER A 534 -44.43 -10.51 10.25
CA SER A 534 -43.50 -10.39 9.14
C SER A 534 -43.29 -8.93 8.74
N LYS A 535 -42.07 -8.60 8.31
CA LYS A 535 -41.71 -7.25 7.86
C LYS A 535 -40.71 -7.30 6.73
N VAL A 536 -40.86 -6.35 5.80
CA VAL A 536 -39.95 -6.16 4.68
C VAL A 536 -39.36 -4.76 4.74
N LYS A 537 -38.04 -4.65 4.50
CA LYS A 537 -37.37 -3.37 4.28
C LYS A 537 -36.53 -3.43 2.99
N LYS A 538 -36.40 -2.29 2.33
CA LYS A 538 -35.66 -2.13 1.08
C LYS A 538 -34.23 -1.70 1.37
N ILE A 539 -33.25 -2.46 0.92
CA ILE A 539 -31.82 -2.11 0.95
C ILE A 539 -31.43 -1.60 -0.44
N ALA A 540 -30.90 -0.38 -0.52
CA ALA A 540 -30.26 0.12 -1.74
C ALA A 540 -28.74 -0.08 -1.60
N LEU A 541 -28.16 -0.95 -2.41
CA LEU A 541 -26.72 -1.23 -2.43
C LEU A 541 -26.10 -0.47 -3.60
N VAL A 542 -25.12 0.39 -3.32
CA VAL A 542 -24.43 1.25 -4.27
C VAL A 542 -22.93 1.08 -4.06
N LYS A 543 -22.31 0.27 -4.90
CA LYS A 543 -20.85 0.07 -4.95
C LYS A 543 -20.21 1.01 -5.95
#